data_AF-A0AA39CMR4-F1
#
_entry.id   AF-A0AA39CMR4-F1
#
_cell.length_a   1.000
_cell.length_b   1.000
_cell.length_c   1.000
_cell.angle_alpha   90.00
_cell.angle_beta   90.00
_cell.angle_gamma   90.00
#
_symmetry.space_group_name_H-M   'P 1'
#
loop_
_entity.id
_entity.type
_entity.pdbx_description
1 polymer ?
#
loop_
_entity_poly.entity_id
_entity_poly.type
_entity_poly.pdbx_seq_one_letter_code
_entity_poly.pdbx_strand_id
1 'polypeptide(L)'
;MSFEHSSPSLTLRPKAPTSVLEPLSLVDDTIFKLLYAGNETNLRVFLSTRTPLDSNDNLSSLYRHVKDSGEPGPSIQYDNIPYSLSAMRKFLQDSVQGKQLLSYFAKLLRVQGGFMVKTAEMLAFDVYVKMVRALHINQNDKKLREHIINIVPEARYTITAYTAQEKEVFEFYAGMTRQHLQDAAAIATTELVQFKTSKEFPRRYRQLIKAHEVHESKLAEVRHRVAKKRGDRKAKIANARARNEAGQVRQMGMSGLTPHTAHVEQSVVGYVAQTANEFFPHFGEEEEANSEDPMLEPFPTAF
;
A
#
# COMPACT_ATOMS: atom_id res chain seq x y z
N MET A 1 -17.89 16.88 -44.59
CA MET A 1 -17.92 16.48 -43.17
C MET A 1 -16.53 16.02 -42.79
N SER A 2 -15.75 16.91 -42.18
CA SER A 2 -14.38 16.67 -41.74
C SER A 2 -14.40 16.25 -40.28
N PHE A 3 -13.92 15.04 -39.98
CA PHE A 3 -13.69 14.58 -38.62
C PHE A 3 -12.33 15.11 -38.15
N GLU A 4 -12.35 16.14 -37.32
CA GLU A 4 -11.15 16.58 -36.60
C GLU A 4 -10.86 15.58 -35.48
N HIS A 5 -9.85 14.73 -35.68
CA HIS A 5 -9.23 13.97 -34.62
C HIS A 5 -8.36 14.91 -33.77
N SER A 6 -8.97 15.55 -32.77
CA SER A 6 -8.22 16.21 -31.70
C SER A 6 -7.58 15.14 -30.82
N SER A 7 -6.31 14.86 -31.10
CA SER A 7 -5.46 14.13 -30.16
C SER A 7 -5.28 15.00 -28.92
N PRO A 8 -5.44 14.49 -27.68
CA PRO A 8 -5.09 15.27 -26.51
C PRO A 8 -3.58 15.44 -26.51
N SER A 9 -3.12 16.66 -26.82
CA SER A 9 -1.75 17.07 -26.63
C SER A 9 -1.40 16.86 -25.16
N LEU A 10 -0.36 16.06 -24.90
CA LEU A 10 0.26 15.97 -23.59
C LEU A 10 0.68 17.39 -23.21
N THR A 11 -0.06 18.00 -22.31
CA THR A 11 0.29 19.27 -21.71
C THR A 11 1.61 19.07 -20.98
N LEU A 12 2.71 19.47 -21.62
CA LEU A 12 3.99 19.68 -20.98
C LEU A 12 3.76 20.76 -19.92
N ARG A 13 3.46 20.34 -18.70
CA ARG A 13 3.33 21.26 -17.58
C ARG A 13 4.70 21.94 -17.42
N PRO A 14 4.78 23.28 -17.46
CA PRO A 14 6.03 23.96 -17.19
C PRO A 14 6.48 23.58 -15.76
N LYS A 15 7.73 23.13 -15.64
CA LYS A 15 8.39 22.93 -14.34
C LYS A 15 8.23 24.22 -13.53
N ALA A 16 7.76 24.08 -12.30
CA ALA A 16 7.67 25.16 -11.33
C ALA A 16 9.05 25.85 -11.16
N PRO A 17 9.09 27.15 -10.89
CA PRO A 17 10.33 27.90 -10.78
C PRO A 17 11.16 27.38 -9.58
N THR A 18 12.32 26.81 -9.86
CA THR A 18 13.30 26.40 -8.84
C THR A 18 14.13 27.62 -8.42
N SER A 19 13.50 28.59 -7.75
CA SER A 19 14.24 29.46 -6.83
C SER A 19 13.76 29.13 -5.42
N VAL A 20 14.27 28.03 -4.88
CA VAL A 20 14.15 27.78 -3.45
C VAL A 20 15.04 28.83 -2.80
N LEU A 21 14.45 29.92 -2.31
CA LEU A 21 15.11 30.82 -1.37
C LEU A 21 15.65 29.93 -0.25
N GLU A 22 16.96 29.96 -0.02
CA GLU A 22 17.53 29.21 1.09
C GLU A 22 16.84 29.67 2.38
N PRO A 23 16.26 28.76 3.17
CA PRO A 23 15.56 29.14 4.37
C PRO A 23 16.54 29.78 5.36
N LEU A 24 16.12 30.90 5.96
CA LEU A 24 16.91 31.64 6.95
C LEU A 24 17.31 30.80 8.17
N SER A 25 16.54 29.74 8.46
CA SER A 25 16.84 28.74 9.50
C SER A 25 16.59 27.34 8.96
N LEU A 26 17.44 26.39 9.37
CA LEU A 26 17.30 24.98 8.98
C LEU A 26 16.03 24.35 9.52
N VAL A 27 15.44 24.89 10.61
CA VAL A 27 14.15 24.43 11.14
C VAL A 27 13.04 24.57 10.10
N ASP A 28 13.16 25.53 9.18
CA ASP A 28 12.18 25.78 8.13
C ASP A 28 12.41 24.91 6.88
N ASP A 29 13.56 24.26 6.76
CA ASP A 29 13.91 23.35 5.65
C ASP A 29 12.98 22.11 5.69
N THR A 30 12.31 21.83 4.56
CA THR A 30 11.39 20.71 4.44
C THR A 30 12.06 19.36 4.67
N ILE A 31 13.33 19.23 4.28
CA ILE A 31 14.09 17.99 4.43
C ILE A 31 14.49 17.80 5.89
N PHE A 32 14.90 18.88 6.57
CA PHE A 32 15.13 18.86 8.01
C PHE A 32 13.85 18.45 8.76
N LYS A 33 12.71 19.04 8.41
CA LYS A 33 11.42 18.68 9.03
C LYS A 33 11.09 17.20 8.86
N LEU A 34 11.35 16.63 7.68
CA LEU A 34 11.09 15.21 7.41
C LEU A 34 11.98 14.25 8.19
N LEU A 35 13.25 14.62 8.42
CA LEU A 35 14.24 13.74 9.05
C LEU A 35 14.33 13.91 10.57
N TYR A 36 14.13 15.13 11.07
CA TYR A 36 14.49 15.52 12.43
C TYR A 36 13.39 16.24 13.21
N ALA A 37 12.41 16.90 12.57
CA ALA A 37 11.39 17.61 13.34
C ALA A 37 10.51 16.62 14.12
N GLY A 38 10.57 16.73 15.45
CA GLY A 38 9.87 15.83 16.36
C GLY A 38 10.45 14.42 16.44
N ASN A 39 11.58 14.13 15.79
CA ASN A 39 12.25 12.84 15.87
C ASN A 39 13.44 12.90 16.84
N GLU A 40 13.12 12.68 18.11
CA GLU A 40 14.09 12.73 19.20
C GLU A 40 15.25 11.73 19.00
N THR A 41 14.96 10.52 18.52
CA THR A 41 15.96 9.47 18.31
C THR A 41 17.02 9.90 17.30
N ASN A 42 16.59 10.39 16.12
CA ASN A 42 17.52 10.83 15.09
C ASN A 42 18.35 12.03 15.55
N LEU A 43 17.74 12.97 16.30
CA LEU A 43 18.45 14.11 16.88
C LEU A 43 19.47 13.67 17.93
N ARG A 44 19.14 12.73 18.81
CA ARG A 44 20.07 12.18 19.81
C ARG A 44 21.23 11.43 19.16
N VAL A 45 20.97 10.64 18.11
CA VAL A 45 22.02 9.97 17.32
C VAL A 45 22.95 11.02 16.70
N PHE A 46 22.40 12.02 16.01
CA PHE A 46 23.19 13.11 15.45
C PHE A 46 24.08 13.80 16.50
N LEU A 47 23.54 14.12 17.67
CA LEU A 47 24.28 14.82 18.73
C LEU A 47 25.39 13.96 19.36
N SER A 48 25.20 12.64 19.43
CA SER A 48 26.12 11.71 20.09
C SER A 48 27.21 11.18 19.16
N THR A 49 26.84 10.70 17.97
CA THR A 49 27.77 10.06 17.02
C THR A 49 28.25 11.02 15.94
N ARG A 50 27.50 12.11 15.67
CA ARG A 50 27.80 13.09 14.61
C ARG A 50 28.03 12.42 13.25
N THR A 51 27.26 11.38 12.97
CA THR A 51 27.28 10.66 11.70
C THR A 51 26.08 11.05 10.84
N PRO A 52 26.23 11.14 9.51
CA PRO A 52 25.08 11.25 8.63
C PRO A 52 24.21 9.99 8.76
N LEU A 53 22.90 10.15 8.59
CA LEU A 53 21.97 9.01 8.49
C LEU A 53 22.34 8.18 7.25
N ASP A 54 22.53 6.87 7.43
CA ASP A 54 22.79 5.96 6.32
C ASP A 54 21.48 5.45 5.68
N SER A 55 21.58 4.57 4.68
CA SER A 55 20.39 3.98 4.04
C SER A 55 19.66 2.95 4.89
N ASN A 56 20.27 2.43 5.94
CA ASN A 56 19.63 1.57 6.94
C ASN A 56 18.86 2.42 7.97
N ASP A 57 19.30 3.65 8.20
CA ASP A 57 18.73 4.63 9.13
C ASP A 57 17.50 5.31 8.53
N ASN A 58 16.39 4.58 8.45
CA ASN A 58 15.03 5.12 8.26
C ASN A 58 14.88 6.27 7.23
N LEU A 59 15.64 6.26 6.13
CA LEU A 59 15.47 7.16 4.98
C LEU A 59 14.07 7.07 4.33
N SER A 60 13.19 6.17 4.82
CA SER A 60 11.82 5.91 4.36
C SER A 60 10.98 7.18 4.12
N SER A 61 11.05 8.18 5.01
CA SER A 61 10.35 9.46 4.85
C SER A 61 10.89 10.26 3.67
N LEU A 62 12.21 10.26 3.50
CA LEU A 62 12.87 10.96 2.41
C LEU A 62 12.67 10.26 1.07
N TYR A 63 12.66 8.93 1.06
CA TYR A 63 12.26 8.14 -0.11
C TYR A 63 10.87 8.51 -0.60
N ARG A 64 9.89 8.61 0.31
CA ARG A 64 8.53 9.05 -0.03
C ARG A 64 8.54 10.47 -0.59
N HIS A 65 9.26 11.38 0.06
CA HIS A 65 9.40 12.75 -0.43
C HIS A 65 10.01 12.83 -1.84
N VAL A 66 11.10 12.09 -2.11
CA VAL A 66 11.73 12.04 -3.44
C VAL A 66 10.76 11.45 -4.47
N LYS A 67 10.04 10.38 -4.11
CA LYS A 67 9.00 9.80 -4.96
C LYS A 67 7.90 10.81 -5.30
N ASP A 68 7.44 11.57 -4.32
CA ASP A 68 6.36 12.56 -4.49
C ASP A 68 6.84 13.82 -5.24
N SER A 69 8.11 14.20 -5.08
CA SER A 69 8.75 15.32 -5.80
C SER A 69 8.86 15.11 -7.31
N GLY A 70 8.63 13.87 -7.75
CA GLY A 70 8.60 13.47 -9.15
C GLY A 70 9.93 12.87 -9.60
N GLU A 71 9.84 11.67 -10.16
CA GLU A 71 10.99 11.02 -10.78
C GLU A 71 11.38 11.72 -12.09
N PRO A 72 12.67 11.70 -12.47
CA PRO A 72 13.10 12.16 -13.77
C PRO A 72 12.57 11.25 -14.89
N GLY A 73 12.32 11.87 -16.04
CA GLY A 73 11.78 11.21 -17.23
C GLY A 73 10.24 11.19 -17.29
N PRO A 74 9.66 10.52 -18.30
CA PRO A 74 8.21 10.39 -18.41
C PRO A 74 7.64 9.69 -17.18
N SER A 75 6.53 10.24 -16.68
CA SER A 75 5.79 9.65 -15.55
C SER A 75 5.18 8.30 -15.98
N ILE A 76 5.26 7.33 -15.07
CA ILE A 76 4.65 6.02 -15.25
C ILE A 76 3.44 5.99 -14.33
N GLN A 77 2.25 5.86 -14.90
CA GLN A 77 1.01 5.77 -14.12
C GLN A 77 0.89 4.35 -13.55
N TYR A 78 0.97 4.22 -12.23
CA TYR A 78 0.95 2.93 -11.53
C TYR A 78 -0.43 2.57 -10.96
N ASP A 79 -1.43 3.43 -11.12
CA ASP A 79 -2.62 3.44 -10.25
C ASP A 79 -3.58 2.25 -10.41
N ASN A 80 -3.40 1.37 -11.41
CA ASN A 80 -4.30 0.24 -11.71
C ASN A 80 -3.64 -1.16 -11.73
N ILE A 81 -2.46 -1.30 -11.14
CA ILE A 81 -1.62 -2.50 -11.27
C ILE A 81 -2.02 -3.72 -10.38
N PRO A 82 -2.56 -3.58 -9.15
CA PRO A 82 -2.68 -4.73 -8.24
C PRO A 82 -3.63 -5.85 -8.71
N TYR A 83 -4.83 -5.52 -9.19
CA TYR A 83 -5.84 -6.53 -9.55
C TYR A 83 -5.52 -7.25 -10.86
N SER A 84 -4.93 -6.53 -11.81
CA SER A 84 -4.58 -7.05 -13.12
C SER A 84 -3.35 -7.95 -13.12
N LEU A 85 -2.38 -7.69 -12.24
CA LEU A 85 -1.25 -8.59 -12.04
C LEU A 85 -1.68 -9.99 -11.61
N SER A 86 -2.74 -10.11 -10.81
CA SER A 86 -3.27 -11.40 -10.37
C SER A 86 -3.82 -12.23 -11.55
N ALA A 87 -4.53 -11.58 -12.47
CA ALA A 87 -5.08 -12.20 -13.67
C ALA A 87 -4.02 -12.56 -14.71
N MET A 88 -2.95 -11.76 -14.76
CA MET A 88 -1.81 -11.95 -15.64
C MET A 88 -0.79 -12.95 -15.08
N ARG A 89 -0.92 -13.40 -13.83
CA ARG A 89 0.09 -14.21 -13.13
C ARG A 89 0.56 -15.42 -13.93
N LYS A 90 -0.37 -16.23 -14.47
CA LYS A 90 -0.03 -17.39 -15.31
C LYS A 90 0.70 -16.98 -16.59
N PHE A 91 0.26 -15.91 -17.25
CA PHE A 91 0.95 -15.41 -18.45
C PHE A 91 2.38 -14.95 -18.11
N LEU A 92 2.56 -14.20 -17.02
CA LEU A 92 3.84 -13.68 -16.57
C LEU A 92 4.81 -14.78 -16.11
N GLN A 93 4.30 -15.87 -15.53
CA GLN A 93 5.10 -16.97 -15.01
C GLN A 93 5.37 -18.08 -16.03
N ASP A 94 4.41 -18.41 -16.89
CA ASP A 94 4.48 -19.60 -17.72
C ASP A 94 4.94 -19.29 -19.16
N SER A 95 4.67 -18.09 -19.66
CA SER A 95 5.03 -17.72 -21.04
C SER A 95 6.43 -17.09 -21.14
N VAL A 96 7.16 -17.40 -22.21
CA VAL A 96 8.48 -16.82 -22.50
C VAL A 96 8.40 -15.28 -22.59
N GLN A 97 7.35 -14.76 -23.25
CA GLN A 97 7.13 -13.33 -23.41
C GLN A 97 6.78 -12.65 -22.08
N GLY A 98 5.98 -13.30 -21.22
CA GLY A 98 5.64 -12.83 -19.88
C GLY A 98 6.85 -12.77 -18.95
N LYS A 99 7.72 -13.80 -18.99
CA LYS A 99 8.99 -13.80 -18.24
C LYS A 99 9.90 -12.64 -18.65
N GLN A 100 10.04 -12.39 -19.96
CA GLN A 100 10.80 -11.25 -20.48
C GLN A 100 10.22 -9.91 -20.02
N LEU A 101 8.88 -9.79 -20.01
CA LEU A 101 8.19 -8.59 -19.56
C LEU A 101 8.45 -8.36 -18.06
N LEU A 102 8.33 -9.41 -17.25
CA LEU A 102 8.57 -9.35 -15.81
C LEU A 102 10.04 -8.99 -15.50
N SER A 103 11.01 -9.58 -16.20
CA SER A 103 12.42 -9.21 -16.03
C SER A 103 12.70 -7.76 -16.42
N TYR A 104 12.03 -7.26 -17.46
CA TYR A 104 12.18 -5.87 -17.90
C TYR A 104 11.66 -4.88 -16.86
N PHE A 105 10.46 -5.11 -16.32
CA PHE A 105 9.89 -4.25 -15.29
C PHE A 105 10.55 -4.42 -13.92
N ALA A 106 11.08 -5.61 -13.60
CA ALA A 106 11.94 -5.79 -12.43
C ALA A 106 13.22 -4.93 -12.54
N LYS A 107 13.83 -4.89 -13.73
CA LYS A 107 14.97 -4.00 -14.01
C LYS A 107 14.58 -2.52 -13.87
N LEU A 108 13.43 -2.11 -14.40
CA LEU A 108 12.91 -0.74 -14.23
C LEU A 108 12.77 -0.37 -12.74
N LEU A 109 12.11 -1.21 -11.94
CA LEU A 109 11.92 -0.98 -10.51
C LEU A 109 13.26 -0.88 -9.76
N ARG A 110 14.23 -1.71 -10.13
CA ARG A 110 15.59 -1.64 -9.57
C ARG A 110 16.27 -0.31 -9.89
N VAL A 111 16.16 0.17 -11.13
CA VAL A 111 16.77 1.45 -11.55
C VAL A 111 16.06 2.64 -10.89
N GLN A 112 14.72 2.62 -10.81
CA GLN A 112 13.94 3.63 -10.08
C GLN A 112 14.29 3.64 -8.59
N GLY A 113 14.35 2.47 -7.95
CA GLY A 113 14.77 2.33 -6.56
C GLY A 113 16.18 2.88 -6.34
N GLY A 114 17.14 2.54 -7.21
CA GLY A 114 18.50 3.07 -7.17
C GLY A 114 18.54 4.60 -7.23
N PHE A 115 17.78 5.21 -8.14
CA PHE A 115 17.63 6.66 -8.23
C PHE A 115 17.09 7.27 -6.92
N MET A 116 16.00 6.71 -6.39
CA MET A 116 15.40 7.23 -5.14
C MET A 116 16.36 7.11 -3.96
N VAL A 117 17.10 6.00 -3.86
CA VAL A 117 18.13 5.77 -2.81
C VAL A 117 19.23 6.81 -2.91
N LYS A 118 19.86 6.96 -4.07
CA LYS A 118 21.01 7.85 -4.22
C LYS A 118 20.62 9.33 -4.04
N THR A 119 19.43 9.70 -4.50
CA THR A 119 18.92 11.06 -4.30
C THR A 119 18.58 11.32 -2.83
N ALA A 120 17.95 10.35 -2.14
CA ALA A 120 17.67 10.47 -0.71
C ALA A 120 18.96 10.55 0.12
N GLU A 121 19.94 9.67 -0.14
CA GLU A 121 21.25 9.71 0.53
C GLU A 121 21.93 11.08 0.37
N MET A 122 21.93 11.63 -0.85
CA MET A 122 22.50 12.96 -1.13
C MET A 122 21.79 14.07 -0.33
N LEU A 123 20.45 14.08 -0.35
CA LEU A 123 19.66 15.10 0.35
C LEU A 123 19.79 15.00 1.88
N ALA A 124 19.85 13.79 2.42
CA ALA A 124 20.09 13.56 3.84
C ALA A 124 21.48 14.04 4.25
N PHE A 125 22.50 13.75 3.43
CA PHE A 125 23.86 14.23 3.66
C PHE A 125 23.96 15.76 3.60
N ASP A 126 23.28 16.41 2.65
CA ASP A 126 23.24 17.87 2.57
C ASP A 126 22.63 18.49 3.84
N VAL A 127 21.55 17.92 4.39
CA VAL A 127 20.99 18.38 5.67
C VAL A 127 21.94 18.13 6.83
N TYR A 128 22.61 16.97 6.87
CA TYR A 128 23.64 16.70 7.87
C TYR A 128 24.75 17.77 7.85
N VAL A 129 25.28 18.12 6.67
CA VAL A 129 26.31 19.16 6.54
C VAL A 129 25.79 20.52 7.04
N LYS A 130 24.55 20.89 6.68
CA LYS A 130 23.92 22.12 7.17
C LYS A 130 23.76 22.11 8.68
N MET A 131 23.35 20.99 9.28
CA MET A 131 23.21 20.85 10.74
C MET A 131 24.55 21.04 11.45
N VAL A 132 25.60 20.35 10.99
CA VAL A 132 26.94 20.47 11.60
C VAL A 132 27.46 21.91 11.48
N ARG A 133 27.31 22.53 10.30
CA ARG A 133 27.70 23.93 10.10
C ARG A 133 26.93 24.87 11.03
N ALA A 134 25.62 24.72 11.13
CA ALA A 134 24.76 25.60 11.91
C ALA A 134 24.96 25.45 13.43
N LEU A 135 25.16 24.23 13.93
CA LEU A 135 25.21 23.94 15.37
C LEU A 135 26.62 23.95 15.94
N HIS A 136 27.61 23.48 15.18
CA HIS A 136 28.94 23.21 15.69
C HIS A 136 30.02 24.16 15.14
N ILE A 137 29.84 24.69 13.93
CA ILE A 137 30.87 25.53 13.28
C ILE A 137 30.54 27.03 13.40
N ASN A 138 29.42 27.46 12.81
CA ASN A 138 29.07 28.88 12.71
C ASN A 138 28.20 29.35 13.89
N GLN A 139 27.44 28.45 14.52
CA GLN A 139 26.53 28.75 15.64
C GLN A 139 25.57 29.92 15.37
N ASN A 140 25.21 30.13 14.11
CA ASN A 140 24.44 31.27 13.65
C ASN A 140 22.92 31.02 13.67
N ASP A 141 22.49 29.76 13.71
CA ASP A 141 21.07 29.39 13.71
C ASP A 141 20.52 29.18 15.14
N LYS A 142 20.16 30.29 15.79
CA LYS A 142 19.60 30.27 17.15
C LYS A 142 18.28 29.49 17.22
N LYS A 143 17.43 29.59 16.19
CA LYS A 143 16.15 28.89 16.13
C LYS A 143 16.34 27.37 16.07
N LEU A 144 17.30 26.89 15.27
CA LEU A 144 17.66 25.48 15.24
C LEU A 144 18.17 24.99 16.59
N ARG A 145 19.03 25.76 17.24
CA ARG A 145 19.54 25.42 18.57
C ARG A 145 18.42 25.31 19.60
N GLU A 146 17.51 26.29 19.65
CA GLU A 146 16.35 26.28 20.54
C GLU A 146 15.43 25.09 20.25
N HIS A 147 15.14 24.83 18.98
CA HIS A 147 14.32 23.68 18.57
C HIS A 147 14.92 22.35 19.04
N ILE A 148 16.23 22.14 18.85
CA ILE A 148 16.91 20.92 19.27
C ILE A 148 16.93 20.79 20.80
N ILE A 149 17.19 21.88 21.54
CA ILE A 149 17.16 21.85 23.01
C ILE A 149 15.74 21.54 23.52
N ASN A 150 14.70 22.04 22.84
CA ASN A 150 13.32 21.74 23.22
C ASN A 150 12.96 20.26 23.03
N ILE A 151 13.51 19.59 22.02
CA ILE A 151 13.26 18.16 21.75
C ILE A 151 14.21 17.27 22.56
N VAL A 152 15.48 17.64 22.67
CA VAL A 152 16.55 16.94 23.39
C VAL A 152 17.18 17.92 24.40
N PRO A 153 16.67 18.03 25.64
CA PRO A 153 17.15 19.00 26.62
C PRO A 153 18.65 18.91 26.93
N GLU A 154 19.20 17.70 26.88
CA GLU A 154 20.63 17.41 27.09
C GLU A 154 21.54 18.04 26.02
N ALA A 155 20.97 18.41 24.86
CA ALA A 155 21.70 19.05 23.76
C ALA A 155 22.40 20.35 24.17
N ARG A 156 21.88 21.03 25.21
CA ARG A 156 22.48 22.26 25.75
C ARG A 156 23.94 22.05 26.17
N TYR A 157 24.29 20.85 26.62
CA TYR A 157 25.61 20.50 27.13
C TYR A 157 26.48 19.74 26.11
N THR A 158 25.88 19.14 25.09
CA THR A 158 26.61 18.34 24.07
C THR A 158 26.99 19.13 22.82
N ILE A 159 26.33 20.26 22.54
CA ILE A 159 26.68 21.12 21.41
C ILE A 159 27.98 21.89 21.72
N THR A 160 29.10 21.36 21.24
CA THR A 160 30.43 21.99 21.34
C THR A 160 30.83 22.67 20.03
N ALA A 161 31.58 23.76 20.13
CA ALA A 161 32.14 24.46 18.97
C ALA A 161 33.33 23.69 18.36
N TYR A 162 33.43 23.68 17.04
CA TYR A 162 34.60 23.18 16.32
C TYR A 162 35.71 24.23 16.35
N THR A 163 36.95 23.77 16.49
CA THR A 163 38.14 24.59 16.27
C THR A 163 38.32 24.91 14.78
N ALA A 164 39.15 25.92 14.47
CA ALA A 164 39.43 26.31 13.09
C ALA A 164 40.02 25.15 12.26
N GLN A 165 40.91 24.35 12.86
CA GLN A 165 41.50 23.19 12.22
C GLN A 165 40.46 22.09 11.95
N GLU A 166 39.56 21.81 12.90
CA GLU A 166 38.48 20.82 12.71
C GLU A 166 37.47 21.29 11.66
N LYS A 167 37.21 22.59 11.55
CA LYS A 167 36.35 23.16 10.51
C LYS A 167 36.91 22.88 9.12
N GLU A 168 38.19 23.19 8.87
CA GLU A 168 38.81 22.98 7.56
C GLU A 168 38.80 21.49 7.17
N VAL A 169 39.12 20.62 8.14
CA VAL A 169 39.06 19.17 7.96
C VAL A 169 37.64 18.71 7.62
N PHE A 170 36.64 19.18 8.37
CA PHE A 170 35.24 18.86 8.09
C PHE A 170 34.80 19.34 6.70
N GLU A 171 35.11 20.58 6.32
CA GLU A 171 34.75 21.15 5.02
C GLU A 171 35.39 20.36 3.87
N PHE A 172 36.64 19.92 4.02
CA PHE A 172 37.31 19.05 3.06
C PHE A 172 36.60 17.70 2.91
N TYR A 173 36.33 17.00 4.01
CA TYR A 173 35.63 15.71 3.97
C TYR A 173 34.20 15.86 3.45
N ALA A 174 33.47 16.88 3.90
CA ALA A 174 32.12 17.17 3.44
C ALA A 174 32.08 17.45 1.94
N GLY A 175 33.06 18.22 1.42
CA GLY A 175 33.21 18.48 -0.01
C GLY A 175 33.44 17.20 -0.82
N MET A 176 34.38 16.36 -0.38
CA MET A 176 34.69 15.08 -1.04
C MET A 176 33.49 14.12 -1.04
N THR A 177 32.83 13.95 0.11
CA THR A 177 31.67 13.06 0.22
C THR A 177 30.47 13.59 -0.56
N ARG A 178 30.24 14.90 -0.55
CA ARG A 178 29.18 15.54 -1.33
C ARG A 178 29.39 15.31 -2.82
N GLN A 179 30.61 15.52 -3.32
CA GLN A 179 30.93 15.26 -4.72
C GLN A 179 30.66 13.80 -5.09
N HIS A 180 31.12 12.85 -4.27
CA HIS A 180 30.88 11.43 -4.49
C HIS A 180 29.38 11.08 -4.52
N LEU A 181 28.57 11.63 -3.62
CA LEU A 181 27.13 11.39 -3.59
C LEU A 181 26.41 12.05 -4.78
N GLN A 182 26.85 13.25 -5.19
CA GLN A 182 26.33 13.92 -6.38
C GLN A 182 26.63 13.13 -7.65
N ASP A 183 27.85 12.61 -7.80
CA ASP A 183 28.23 11.77 -8.93
C ASP A 183 27.40 10.48 -8.96
N ALA A 184 27.21 9.83 -7.80
CA ALA A 184 26.37 8.63 -7.69
C ALA A 184 24.90 8.92 -8.04
N ALA A 185 24.34 10.03 -7.56
CA ALA A 185 22.98 10.45 -7.89
C ALA A 185 22.84 10.82 -9.37
N ALA A 186 23.84 11.48 -9.96
CA ALA A 186 23.88 11.83 -11.38
C ALA A 186 23.93 10.59 -12.28
N ILE A 187 24.73 9.58 -11.92
CA ILE A 187 24.78 8.29 -12.61
C ILE A 187 23.42 7.61 -12.55
N ALA A 188 22.83 7.47 -11.35
CA ALA A 188 21.52 6.83 -11.18
C ALA A 188 20.41 7.57 -11.95
N THR A 189 20.45 8.91 -11.96
CA THR A 189 19.55 9.75 -12.74
C THR A 189 19.71 9.48 -14.24
N THR A 190 20.95 9.43 -14.72
CA THR A 190 21.27 9.19 -16.12
C THR A 190 20.80 7.80 -16.55
N GLU A 191 21.05 6.77 -15.75
CA GLU A 191 20.56 5.41 -16.01
C GLU A 191 19.04 5.35 -16.10
N LEU A 192 18.33 6.01 -15.18
CA LEU A 192 16.86 6.06 -15.18
C LEU A 192 16.31 6.79 -16.40
N VAL A 193 16.90 7.93 -16.75
CA VAL A 193 16.52 8.70 -17.95
C VAL A 193 16.77 7.86 -19.20
N GLN A 194 17.95 7.27 -19.36
CA GLN A 194 18.27 6.42 -20.51
C GLN A 194 17.32 5.22 -20.60
N PHE A 195 16.99 4.59 -19.48
CA PHE A 195 16.06 3.47 -19.45
C PHE A 195 14.65 3.89 -19.92
N LYS A 196 14.10 4.97 -19.36
CA LYS A 196 12.75 5.46 -19.70
C LYS A 196 12.64 6.06 -21.12
N THR A 197 13.73 6.65 -21.62
CA THR A 197 13.80 7.21 -22.99
C THR A 197 14.20 6.18 -24.04
N SER A 198 14.55 4.95 -23.63
CA SER A 198 14.91 3.88 -24.55
C SER A 198 13.77 3.56 -25.52
N LYS A 199 14.11 3.18 -26.76
CA LYS A 199 13.13 2.75 -27.76
C LYS A 199 12.35 1.50 -27.34
N GLU A 200 12.92 0.69 -26.44
CA GLU A 200 12.27 -0.51 -25.92
C GLU A 200 11.16 -0.19 -24.91
N PHE A 201 11.30 0.89 -24.13
CA PHE A 201 10.34 1.26 -23.10
C PHE A 201 8.90 1.39 -23.61
N PRO A 202 8.58 2.20 -24.63
CA PRO A 202 7.22 2.30 -25.14
C PRO A 202 6.71 0.97 -25.72
N ARG A 203 7.59 0.15 -26.30
CA ARG A 203 7.21 -1.17 -26.83
C ARG A 203 6.82 -2.13 -25.71
N ARG A 204 7.62 -2.25 -24.66
CA ARG A 204 7.35 -3.10 -23.49
C ARG A 204 6.16 -2.59 -22.69
N TYR A 205 6.01 -1.28 -22.56
CA TYR A 205 4.85 -0.66 -21.93
C TYR A 205 3.54 -0.95 -22.68
N ARG A 206 3.51 -0.81 -24.02
CA ARG A 206 2.34 -1.20 -24.83
C ARG A 206 2.05 -2.70 -24.74
N GLN A 207 3.06 -3.55 -24.64
CA GLN A 207 2.87 -4.99 -24.43
C GLN A 207 2.20 -5.27 -23.06
N LEU A 208 2.61 -4.54 -22.01
CA LEU A 208 1.99 -4.63 -20.70
C LEU A 208 0.52 -4.19 -20.73
N ILE A 209 0.22 -3.04 -21.35
CA ILE A 209 -1.16 -2.55 -21.48
C ILE A 209 -2.04 -3.54 -22.24
N LYS A 210 -1.58 -4.04 -23.40
CA LYS A 210 -2.35 -5.03 -24.17
C LYS A 210 -2.60 -6.31 -23.38
N ALA A 211 -1.59 -6.79 -22.66
CA ALA A 211 -1.75 -7.98 -21.82
C ALA A 211 -2.76 -7.70 -20.69
N HIS A 212 -2.66 -6.53 -20.05
CA HIS A 212 -3.62 -6.08 -19.04
C HIS A 212 -5.05 -6.06 -19.57
N GLU A 213 -5.30 -5.42 -20.73
CA GLU A 213 -6.63 -5.34 -21.37
C GLU A 213 -7.21 -6.73 -21.69
N VAL A 214 -6.39 -7.62 -22.27
CA VAL A 214 -6.82 -8.99 -22.60
C VAL A 214 -7.19 -9.77 -21.33
N HIS A 215 -6.45 -9.58 -20.24
CA HIS A 215 -6.70 -10.28 -18.99
C HIS A 215 -7.86 -9.67 -18.18
N GLU A 216 -8.07 -8.36 -18.22
CA GLU A 216 -9.25 -7.68 -17.68
C GLU A 216 -10.52 -8.11 -18.42
N SER A 217 -10.49 -8.17 -19.76
CA SER A 217 -11.62 -8.69 -20.56
C SER A 217 -11.97 -10.13 -20.16
N LYS A 218 -10.98 -11.01 -20.02
CA LYS A 218 -11.17 -12.38 -19.52
C LYS A 218 -11.72 -12.41 -18.10
N LEU A 219 -11.25 -11.54 -17.20
CA LEU A 219 -11.77 -11.42 -15.84
C LEU A 219 -13.23 -10.98 -15.84
N ALA A 220 -13.60 -10.00 -16.67
CA ALA A 220 -14.98 -9.53 -16.81
C ALA A 220 -15.90 -10.66 -17.28
N GLU A 221 -15.47 -11.45 -18.28
CA GLU A 221 -16.20 -12.64 -18.72
C GLU A 221 -16.37 -13.68 -17.60
N VAL A 222 -15.30 -13.97 -16.85
CA VAL A 222 -15.36 -14.93 -15.73
C VAL A 222 -16.29 -14.41 -14.64
N ARG A 223 -16.20 -13.13 -14.26
CA ARG A 223 -17.10 -12.48 -13.30
C ARG A 223 -18.55 -12.57 -13.76
N HIS A 224 -18.83 -12.30 -15.04
CA HIS A 224 -20.17 -12.43 -15.61
C HIS A 224 -20.68 -13.88 -15.59
N ARG A 225 -19.86 -14.87 -15.96
CA ARG A 225 -20.22 -16.30 -15.90
C ARG A 225 -20.48 -16.76 -14.46
N VAL A 226 -19.67 -16.31 -13.50
CA VAL A 226 -19.86 -16.62 -12.07
C VAL A 226 -21.13 -15.97 -11.54
N ALA A 227 -21.38 -14.71 -11.87
CA ALA A 227 -22.61 -14.00 -11.50
C ALA A 227 -23.85 -14.71 -12.07
N LYS A 228 -23.81 -15.10 -13.35
CA LYS A 228 -24.86 -15.90 -13.99
C LYS A 228 -25.09 -17.22 -13.28
N LYS A 229 -24.03 -18.02 -13.05
CA LYS A 229 -24.14 -19.30 -12.31
C LYS A 229 -24.69 -19.11 -10.90
N ARG A 230 -24.32 -18.03 -10.20
CA ARG A 230 -24.85 -17.70 -8.87
C ARG A 230 -26.34 -17.31 -8.96
N GLY A 231 -26.73 -16.57 -9.98
CA GLY A 231 -28.13 -16.26 -10.30
C GLY A 231 -28.93 -17.53 -10.57
N ASP A 232 -28.45 -18.39 -11.47
CA ASP A 232 -29.08 -19.68 -11.81
C ASP A 232 -29.21 -20.58 -10.58
N ARG A 233 -28.19 -20.64 -9.71
CA ARG A 233 -28.22 -21.41 -8.46
C ARG A 233 -29.24 -20.84 -7.48
N LYS A 234 -29.30 -19.51 -7.32
CA LYS A 234 -30.32 -18.85 -6.49
C LYS A 234 -31.73 -19.14 -7.02
N ALA A 235 -31.94 -19.05 -8.34
CA ALA A 235 -33.22 -19.35 -8.98
C ALA A 235 -33.63 -20.82 -8.79
N LYS A 236 -32.68 -21.77 -8.92
CA LYS A 236 -32.94 -23.20 -8.64
C LYS A 236 -33.34 -23.43 -7.18
N ILE A 237 -32.66 -22.79 -6.23
CA ILE A 237 -32.99 -22.88 -4.81
C ILE A 237 -34.37 -22.29 -4.53
N ALA A 238 -34.69 -21.12 -5.10
CA ALA A 238 -36.00 -20.49 -4.96
C ALA A 238 -37.12 -21.37 -5.54
N ASN A 239 -36.92 -21.95 -6.73
CA ASN A 239 -37.88 -22.87 -7.34
C ASN A 239 -38.06 -24.16 -6.53
N ALA A 240 -36.98 -24.68 -5.92
CA ALA A 240 -37.07 -25.85 -5.04
C ALA A 240 -37.85 -25.52 -3.75
N ARG A 241 -37.62 -24.34 -3.15
CA ARG A 241 -38.40 -23.85 -2.01
C ARG A 241 -39.87 -23.72 -2.35
N ALA A 242 -40.21 -23.06 -3.46
CA ALA A 242 -41.60 -22.91 -3.90
C ALA A 242 -42.30 -24.26 -4.16
N ARG A 243 -41.58 -25.25 -4.72
CA ARG A 243 -42.11 -26.62 -4.89
C ARG A 243 -42.35 -27.32 -3.55
N ASN A 244 -41.43 -27.17 -2.61
CA ASN A 244 -41.55 -27.76 -1.28
C ASN A 244 -42.69 -27.11 -0.49
N GLU A 245 -42.83 -25.78 -0.53
CA GLU A 245 -43.95 -25.06 0.07
C GLU A 245 -45.30 -25.52 -0.53
N ALA A 246 -45.40 -25.64 -1.85
CA ALA A 246 -46.60 -26.15 -2.51
C ALA A 246 -46.91 -27.61 -2.15
N GLY A 247 -45.88 -28.44 -1.97
CA GLY A 247 -46.02 -29.84 -1.52
C GLY A 247 -46.42 -29.94 -0.05
N GLN A 248 -45.87 -29.08 0.81
CA GLN A 248 -46.15 -29.05 2.24
C GLN A 248 -47.61 -28.65 2.52
N VAL A 249 -48.16 -27.67 1.79
CA VAL A 249 -49.59 -27.31 1.88
C VAL A 249 -50.49 -28.49 1.51
N ARG A 250 -50.12 -29.27 0.49
CA ARG A 250 -50.86 -30.48 0.10
C ARG A 250 -50.76 -31.60 1.15
N GLN A 251 -49.60 -31.78 1.79
CA GLN A 251 -49.41 -32.79 2.82
C GLN A 251 -50.11 -32.42 4.13
N MET A 252 -50.04 -31.16 4.57
CA MET A 252 -50.75 -30.70 5.77
C MET A 252 -52.27 -30.68 5.57
N GLY A 253 -52.76 -30.37 4.37
CA GLY A 253 -54.19 -30.46 4.04
C GLY A 253 -54.77 -31.88 4.03
N MET A 254 -53.91 -32.91 3.90
CA MET A 254 -54.30 -34.31 3.96
C MET A 254 -54.02 -34.96 5.32
N SER A 255 -53.25 -34.29 6.19
CA SER A 255 -52.80 -34.79 7.51
C SER A 255 -53.92 -34.94 8.56
N GLY A 256 -55.18 -34.70 8.20
CA GLY A 256 -56.34 -34.94 9.07
C GLY A 256 -57.53 -35.59 8.36
N LEU A 257 -57.38 -36.00 7.09
CA LEU A 257 -58.49 -36.53 6.28
C LEU A 257 -58.49 -38.07 6.18
N THR A 258 -57.43 -38.75 6.62
CA THR A 258 -57.43 -40.20 6.80
C THR A 258 -57.55 -40.50 8.29
N PRO A 259 -58.70 -40.99 8.78
CA PRO A 259 -58.79 -41.48 10.15
C PRO A 259 -57.86 -42.68 10.28
N HIS A 260 -56.75 -42.49 10.97
CA HIS A 260 -55.87 -43.59 11.33
C HIS A 260 -56.45 -44.28 12.56
N THR A 261 -56.40 -45.60 12.60
CA THR A 261 -56.81 -46.35 13.79
C THR A 261 -55.84 -46.03 14.93
N ALA A 262 -56.32 -45.92 16.18
CA ALA A 262 -55.53 -45.45 17.32
C ALA A 262 -54.20 -46.19 17.51
N HIS A 263 -54.13 -47.47 17.12
CA HIS A 263 -52.91 -48.27 17.13
C HIS A 263 -51.83 -47.76 16.16
N VAL A 264 -52.22 -47.23 15.00
CA VAL A 264 -51.28 -46.69 14.01
C VAL A 264 -50.72 -45.35 14.50
N GLU A 265 -51.55 -44.50 15.10
CA GLU A 265 -51.09 -43.24 15.69
C GLU A 265 -50.12 -43.47 16.84
N GLN A 266 -50.43 -44.42 17.75
CA GLN A 266 -49.51 -44.80 18.83
C GLN A 266 -48.20 -45.41 18.31
N SER A 267 -48.25 -46.20 17.23
CA SER A 267 -47.06 -46.75 16.60
C SER A 267 -46.19 -45.68 15.95
N VAL A 268 -46.79 -44.66 15.33
CA VAL A 268 -46.06 -43.54 14.73
C VAL A 268 -45.46 -42.66 15.82
N VAL A 269 -46.20 -42.36 16.89
CA VAL A 269 -45.69 -41.64 18.06
C VAL A 269 -44.51 -42.39 18.70
N GLY A 270 -44.64 -43.72 18.88
CA GLY A 270 -43.57 -44.56 19.40
C GLY A 270 -42.33 -44.59 18.49
N TYR A 271 -42.53 -44.70 17.18
CA TYR A 271 -41.44 -44.67 16.20
C TYR A 271 -40.73 -43.31 16.18
N VAL A 272 -41.48 -42.20 16.21
CA VAL A 272 -40.93 -40.84 16.24
C VAL A 272 -40.19 -40.58 17.55
N ALA A 273 -40.71 -41.05 18.69
CA ALA A 273 -40.02 -40.94 19.99
C ALA A 273 -38.71 -41.76 20.02
N GLN A 274 -38.72 -42.97 19.45
CA GLN A 274 -37.50 -43.79 19.33
C GLN A 274 -36.46 -43.15 18.41
N THR A 275 -36.86 -42.68 17.23
CA THR A 275 -35.93 -42.01 16.29
C THR A 275 -35.45 -40.66 16.82
N ALA A 276 -36.31 -39.89 17.51
CA ALA A 276 -35.88 -38.65 18.17
C ALA A 276 -34.81 -38.92 19.24
N ASN A 277 -34.96 -39.96 20.05
CA ASN A 277 -33.94 -40.35 21.02
C ASN A 277 -32.65 -40.88 20.38
N GLU A 278 -32.75 -41.52 19.21
CA GLU A 278 -31.61 -42.05 18.48
C GLU A 278 -30.75 -40.93 17.83
N PHE A 279 -31.39 -39.86 17.34
CA PHE A 279 -30.70 -38.75 16.66
C PHE A 279 -30.49 -37.50 17.52
N PHE A 280 -31.27 -37.33 18.59
CA PHE A 280 -31.21 -36.19 19.51
C PHE A 280 -31.27 -36.64 20.99
N PRO A 281 -30.28 -37.43 21.46
CA PRO A 281 -30.33 -38.09 22.77
C PRO A 281 -30.27 -37.17 23.99
N HIS A 282 -30.24 -35.84 23.84
CA HIS A 282 -29.99 -34.87 24.94
C HIS A 282 -31.10 -33.80 25.09
N PHE A 283 -32.29 -34.01 24.54
CA PHE A 283 -33.44 -33.12 24.79
C PHE A 283 -34.39 -33.64 25.89
N GLY A 284 -34.02 -34.71 26.61
CA GLY A 284 -34.88 -35.37 27.61
C GLY A 284 -34.53 -35.14 29.08
N GLU A 285 -33.43 -34.44 29.39
CA GLU A 285 -33.02 -34.16 30.77
C GLU A 285 -32.47 -32.74 30.85
N GLU A 286 -33.35 -31.74 30.79
CA GLU A 286 -33.19 -30.39 31.35
C GLU A 286 -34.47 -29.60 31.05
N GLU A 287 -35.59 -30.01 31.66
CA GLU A 287 -36.63 -29.05 32.05
C GLU A 287 -36.48 -28.80 33.55
N GLU A 288 -36.59 -27.51 33.92
CA GLU A 288 -36.56 -26.94 35.27
C GLU A 288 -35.20 -26.40 35.79
N ALA A 289 -34.67 -25.38 35.11
CA ALA A 289 -34.13 -24.21 35.83
C ALA A 289 -34.10 -22.95 34.95
N ASN A 290 -35.04 -22.04 35.24
CA ASN A 290 -34.99 -20.61 34.99
C ASN A 290 -35.01 -20.13 33.53
N SER A 291 -36.24 -19.80 33.13
CA SER A 291 -36.59 -18.57 32.43
C SER A 291 -35.61 -17.41 32.70
N GLU A 292 -34.92 -16.95 31.68
CA GLU A 292 -34.65 -15.53 31.45
C GLU A 292 -34.26 -15.35 29.98
N ASP A 293 -35.12 -14.62 29.26
CA ASP A 293 -34.83 -14.04 27.95
C ASP A 293 -33.48 -13.32 27.97
N PRO A 294 -32.71 -13.41 26.88
CA PRO A 294 -32.08 -12.21 26.37
C PRO A 294 -32.57 -11.92 24.97
N MET A 295 -33.28 -10.80 24.89
CA MET A 295 -33.60 -10.10 23.66
C MET A 295 -32.43 -10.10 22.68
N LEU A 296 -32.75 -10.49 21.44
CA LEU A 296 -31.95 -10.23 20.26
C LEU A 296 -31.67 -8.72 20.15
N GLU A 297 -30.45 -8.28 20.46
CA GLU A 297 -29.97 -6.99 20.00
C GLU A 297 -29.78 -7.02 18.48
N PRO A 298 -30.33 -6.04 17.73
CA PRO A 298 -30.10 -5.94 16.30
C PRO A 298 -28.69 -5.40 16.01
N PHE A 299 -28.02 -6.03 15.04
CA PHE A 299 -26.78 -5.53 14.44
C PHE A 299 -26.93 -4.08 13.96
N PRO A 300 -25.94 -3.20 14.20
CA PRO A 300 -26.02 -1.81 13.75
C PRO A 300 -25.82 -1.72 12.23
N THR A 301 -26.79 -1.09 11.57
CA THR A 301 -26.65 -0.56 10.22
C THR A 301 -25.65 0.60 10.19
N ALA A 302 -24.88 0.61 9.11
CA ALA A 302 -23.88 1.60 8.75
C ALA A 302 -24.32 3.06 8.88
N PHE A 303 -23.37 3.89 9.32
CA PHE A 303 -23.08 5.21 8.76
C PHE A 303 -21.60 5.23 8.36
#